data_AF-A0A1Y6BLT6-F1
#
_entry.id   AF-A0A1Y6BLT6-F1
#
_cell.length_a   1.000
_cell.length_b   1.000
_cell.length_c   1.000
_cell.angle_alpha   90.00
_cell.angle_beta   90.00
_cell.angle_gamma   90.00
#
_symmetry.space_group_name_H-M   'P 1'
#
loop_
_entity.id
_entity.type
_entity.pdbx_description
1 polymer ?
#
loop_
_entity_poly.entity_id
_entity_poly.type
_entity_poly.pdbx_seq_one_letter_code
_entity_poly.pdbx_strand_id
1 'polypeptide(L)'
;MVDVTTRGIMPNGGEDAEVLRSLLSDLDKPTVLYFPPGDYHIGSGGTVNIPSNVIIRGAGPDKTHFRLSGDAGGFACYGYNTGSKKNVVESVTAGDNIVQLDDVSGLAVGDIVDIKQNNPHSPDAWAANTWGGVFRITEINSQENTIRLHLPLAIGLDESEFFDEDHGAHKLAGCRNVGFENFHIERTSGPGGAQMFSFIRAYNVFVRNIYSQKSQTNHVNSLRSLGVYVSDSFFDDAWVKTGGHAYGVSPRIRDTEVVVTDNIFKDLRHSLTTQGGANYVIFAYNFIFDTCRERNCSKGEREEIDGRQEADVVVHGNFPHTTLFEGNVFYFSYYDAIHGANGPDIIMFRNKGFGQPSNYWMKGVGVAIEASSESVTLVGNHLLNSSSFKVNGSEDLFTSHNLVDNIDGFGATNSDLPANASLPASLFTQGPPEFWGSELPWPAFGPDVPNSHNNKIPAQIRFESEFQ
;
A
#
# COMPACT_ATOMS: atom_id res chain seq x y z
N MET A 1 22.83 17.05 6.63
CA MET A 1 23.10 15.62 6.86
C MET A 1 24.00 15.50 8.08
N VAL A 2 23.76 14.53 8.94
CA VAL A 2 24.51 14.24 10.16
C VAL A 2 24.93 12.78 10.10
N ASP A 3 26.24 12.53 10.17
CA ASP A 3 26.77 11.17 10.34
C ASP A 3 26.55 10.74 11.79
N VAL A 4 25.84 9.62 11.98
CA VAL A 4 25.43 9.14 13.30
C VAL A 4 26.61 8.69 14.18
N THR A 5 27.76 8.34 13.59
CA THR A 5 28.98 7.97 14.33
C THR A 5 29.55 9.15 15.11
N THR A 6 29.36 10.37 14.60
CA THR A 6 29.70 11.61 15.32
C THR A 6 28.80 11.89 16.53
N ARG A 7 27.75 11.09 16.69
CA ARG A 7 26.75 11.17 17.75
C ARG A 7 26.72 9.92 18.65
N GLY A 8 27.72 9.05 18.52
CA GLY A 8 27.90 7.90 19.40
C GLY A 8 27.14 6.64 18.97
N ILE A 9 26.48 6.64 17.80
CA ILE A 9 25.87 5.44 17.21
C ILE A 9 26.94 4.80 16.32
N MET A 10 27.52 3.69 16.77
CA MET A 10 28.70 3.10 16.14
C MET A 10 28.34 1.80 15.42
N PRO A 11 28.76 1.62 14.15
CA PRO A 11 28.52 0.38 13.43
C PRO A 11 29.20 -0.80 14.14
N ASN A 12 28.52 -1.95 14.12
CA ASN A 12 28.94 -3.20 14.75
C ASN A 12 29.18 -3.06 16.27
N GLY A 13 28.53 -2.08 16.88
CA GLY A 13 28.57 -1.79 18.31
C GLY A 13 27.57 -2.63 19.11
N GLY A 14 27.24 -2.10 20.29
CA GLY A 14 26.17 -2.64 21.12
C GLY A 14 24.80 -2.13 20.70
N GLU A 15 23.89 -2.02 21.66
CA GLU A 15 22.55 -1.50 21.46
C GLU A 15 22.55 0.03 21.25
N ASP A 16 21.92 0.49 20.16
CA ASP A 16 21.92 1.88 19.69
C ASP A 16 20.58 2.60 19.90
N ALA A 17 19.49 1.89 20.26
CA ALA A 17 18.15 2.47 20.24
C ALA A 17 17.98 3.69 21.17
N GLU A 18 18.55 3.67 22.37
CA GLU A 18 18.45 4.79 23.32
C GLU A 18 19.21 6.03 22.82
N VAL A 19 20.42 5.83 22.30
CA VAL A 19 21.24 6.90 21.72
C VAL A 19 20.53 7.51 20.50
N LEU A 20 19.91 6.67 19.66
CA LEU A 20 19.12 7.12 18.53
C LEU A 20 17.90 7.94 18.98
N ARG A 21 17.14 7.49 19.99
CA ARG A 21 15.99 8.25 20.51
C ARG A 21 16.41 9.60 21.08
N SER A 22 17.52 9.66 21.82
CA SER A 22 18.06 10.92 22.34
C SER A 22 18.50 11.86 21.21
N LEU A 23 19.17 11.32 20.17
CA LEU A 23 19.57 12.12 19.02
C LEU A 23 18.34 12.69 18.30
N LEU A 24 17.30 11.88 18.11
CA LEU A 24 16.06 12.30 17.45
C LEU A 24 15.31 13.38 18.24
N SER A 25 15.29 13.31 19.58
CA SER A 25 14.63 14.33 20.42
C SER A 25 15.33 15.69 20.38
N ASP A 26 16.64 15.70 20.08
CA ASP A 26 17.46 16.91 20.08
C ASP A 26 17.50 17.62 18.70
N LEU A 27 16.85 17.06 17.68
CA LEU A 27 16.81 17.66 16.35
C LEU A 27 15.87 18.88 16.31
N ASP A 28 16.41 20.04 15.92
CA ASP A 28 15.70 21.31 15.83
C ASP A 28 15.48 21.80 14.38
N LYS A 29 16.02 21.07 13.40
CA LYS A 29 15.99 21.43 11.98
C LYS A 29 15.85 20.20 11.09
N PRO A 30 15.35 20.37 9.84
CA PRO A 30 15.31 19.30 8.86
C PRO A 30 16.67 18.60 8.72
N THR A 31 16.68 17.28 8.92
CA THR A 31 17.92 16.52 9.08
C THR A 31 17.87 15.19 8.34
N VAL A 32 18.93 14.89 7.60
CA VAL A 32 19.22 13.53 7.13
C VAL A 32 20.19 12.90 8.13
N LEU A 33 19.77 11.86 8.85
CA LEU A 33 20.65 11.02 9.66
C LEU A 33 21.25 9.95 8.74
N TYR A 34 22.56 10.03 8.53
CA TYR A 34 23.30 9.11 7.69
C TYR A 34 23.97 8.03 8.54
N PHE A 35 23.64 6.78 8.25
CA PHE A 35 24.19 5.58 8.86
C PHE A 35 25.22 4.98 7.89
N PRO A 36 26.54 5.12 8.16
CA PRO A 36 27.56 4.50 7.32
C PRO A 36 27.47 2.96 7.35
N PRO A 37 28.23 2.24 6.51
CA PRO A 37 28.20 0.78 6.47
C PRO A 37 28.45 0.14 7.85
N GLY A 38 27.67 -0.90 8.15
CA GLY A 38 27.76 -1.70 9.38
C GLY A 38 26.40 -2.10 9.94
N ASP A 39 26.47 -2.88 11.01
CA ASP A 39 25.31 -3.37 11.76
C ASP A 39 24.93 -2.41 12.90
N TYR A 40 23.64 -2.09 13.02
CA TYR A 40 23.09 -1.23 14.07
C TYR A 40 21.96 -1.97 14.78
N HIS A 41 21.99 -1.99 16.11
CA HIS A 41 21.01 -2.74 16.91
C HIS A 41 20.03 -1.73 17.50
N ILE A 42 18.79 -1.71 16.99
CA ILE A 42 17.79 -0.70 17.35
C ILE A 42 16.54 -1.33 17.99
N GLY A 43 16.68 -2.55 18.52
CA GLY A 43 15.57 -3.38 18.98
C GLY A 43 15.14 -3.14 20.43
N SER A 44 15.99 -2.60 21.29
CA SER A 44 15.65 -2.46 22.72
C SER A 44 14.80 -1.22 23.00
N GLY A 45 13.91 -1.28 24.00
CA GLY A 45 13.28 -0.09 24.57
C GLY A 45 12.10 0.51 23.79
N GLY A 46 11.54 -0.21 22.81
CA GLY A 46 10.29 0.18 22.12
C GLY A 46 10.47 0.71 20.69
N THR A 47 9.37 1.09 20.04
CA THR A 47 9.38 1.59 18.67
C THR A 47 10.23 2.87 18.52
N VAL A 48 10.97 3.01 17.42
CA VAL A 48 11.74 4.23 17.12
C VAL A 48 10.86 5.23 16.37
N ASN A 49 10.33 6.22 17.11
CA ASN A 49 9.51 7.29 16.54
C ASN A 49 10.38 8.36 15.87
N ILE A 50 10.19 8.57 14.58
CA ILE A 50 10.90 9.55 13.78
C ILE A 50 10.11 10.88 13.78
N PRO A 51 10.73 11.99 14.23
CA PRO A 51 10.07 13.29 14.22
C PRO A 51 9.99 13.85 12.79
N SER A 52 9.18 14.89 12.63
CA SER A 52 8.98 15.53 11.34
C SER A 52 10.28 16.09 10.75
N ASN A 53 10.40 16.07 9.42
CA ASN A 53 11.53 16.56 8.63
C ASN A 53 12.83 15.77 8.85
N VAL A 54 12.72 14.46 9.11
CA VAL A 54 13.87 13.57 9.29
C VAL A 54 13.89 12.48 8.24
N ILE A 55 15.06 12.28 7.64
CA ILE A 55 15.34 11.14 6.76
C ILE A 55 16.37 10.24 7.43
N ILE A 56 16.07 8.94 7.54
CA ILE A 56 17.01 7.89 7.91
C ILE A 56 17.61 7.32 6.62
N ARG A 57 18.91 7.48 6.45
CA ARG A 57 19.62 7.09 5.22
C ARG A 57 20.79 6.17 5.53
N GLY A 58 20.85 5.00 4.90
CA GLY A 58 22.03 4.14 4.92
C GLY A 58 22.93 4.32 3.70
N ALA A 59 23.95 3.47 3.60
CA ALA A 59 24.91 3.42 2.51
C ALA A 59 24.53 2.46 1.36
N GLY A 60 23.41 1.75 1.50
CA GLY A 60 22.92 0.69 0.62
C GLY A 60 22.37 -0.50 1.43
N PRO A 61 21.36 -1.23 0.93
CA PRO A 61 20.85 -2.44 1.59
C PRO A 61 21.91 -3.52 1.84
N ASP A 62 22.93 -3.59 0.98
CA ASP A 62 24.08 -4.49 1.12
C ASP A 62 25.08 -4.04 2.20
N LYS A 63 24.98 -2.79 2.70
CA LYS A 63 26.02 -2.15 3.51
C LYS A 63 25.57 -1.71 4.90
N THR A 64 24.35 -1.18 5.05
CA THR A 64 23.84 -0.65 6.32
C THR A 64 22.69 -1.53 6.80
N HIS A 65 22.86 -2.18 7.95
CA HIS A 65 21.95 -3.23 8.42
C HIS A 65 21.40 -2.86 9.80
N PHE A 66 20.09 -2.73 9.92
CA PHE A 66 19.39 -2.53 11.19
C PHE A 66 18.83 -3.85 11.71
N ARG A 67 19.12 -4.20 12.96
CA ARG A 67 18.57 -5.38 13.62
C ARG A 67 17.56 -5.00 14.69
N LEU A 68 16.37 -5.61 14.59
CA LEU A 68 15.27 -5.46 15.54
C LEU A 68 15.08 -6.77 16.32
N SER A 69 15.20 -6.69 17.64
CA SER A 69 14.86 -7.76 18.57
C SER A 69 13.63 -7.41 19.42
N GLY A 70 12.88 -8.40 19.86
CA GLY A 70 11.67 -8.24 20.65
C GLY A 70 10.44 -7.83 19.84
N ASP A 71 9.42 -7.37 20.56
CA ASP A 71 8.07 -7.04 20.03
C ASP A 71 7.82 -5.54 19.83
N ALA A 72 8.88 -4.74 19.88
CA ALA A 72 8.80 -3.32 19.52
C ALA A 72 8.63 -3.15 18.00
N GLY A 73 7.91 -2.10 17.58
CA GLY A 73 7.93 -1.64 16.19
C GLY A 73 9.34 -1.29 15.73
N GLY A 74 9.59 -1.33 14.43
CA GLY A 74 10.83 -0.82 13.86
C GLY A 74 10.84 0.72 13.90
N PHE A 75 10.63 1.33 12.74
CA PHE A 75 10.49 2.77 12.62
C PHE A 75 9.02 3.17 12.57
N ALA A 76 8.68 4.27 13.22
CA ALA A 76 7.34 4.82 13.18
C ALA A 76 7.34 6.33 12.97
N CYS A 77 6.25 6.84 12.42
CA CYS A 77 5.97 8.26 12.38
C CYS A 77 4.49 8.48 12.67
N TYR A 78 4.22 9.11 13.82
CA TYR A 78 2.88 9.23 14.39
C TYR A 78 2.46 10.69 14.53
N GLY A 79 1.38 11.05 13.85
CA GLY A 79 0.66 12.28 14.04
C GLY A 79 -0.51 12.14 15.02
N TYR A 80 -1.20 13.24 15.24
CA TYR A 80 -2.32 13.38 16.17
C TYR A 80 -3.34 14.40 15.65
N ASN A 81 -4.58 14.29 16.13
CA ASN A 81 -5.60 15.31 15.88
C ASN A 81 -5.26 16.56 16.72
N THR A 82 -5.39 17.75 16.14
CA THR A 82 -5.13 19.03 16.80
C THR A 82 -6.27 20.01 16.60
N GLY A 83 -6.52 20.87 17.58
CA GLY A 83 -7.64 21.81 17.54
C GLY A 83 -9.00 21.13 17.75
N SER A 84 -10.08 21.90 17.58
CA SER A 84 -11.43 21.38 17.68
C SER A 84 -11.83 20.71 16.36
N LYS A 85 -12.64 19.65 16.45
CA LYS A 85 -13.38 19.11 15.31
C LYS A 85 -14.22 20.21 14.65
N LYS A 86 -14.34 20.16 13.32
CA LYS A 86 -15.32 20.93 12.55
C LYS A 86 -16.42 20.00 12.05
N ASN A 87 -17.67 20.37 12.27
CA ASN A 87 -18.80 19.56 11.79
C ASN A 87 -18.96 19.80 10.29
N VAL A 88 -19.15 18.72 9.54
CA VAL A 88 -19.65 18.81 8.16
C VAL A 88 -21.16 18.98 8.26
N VAL A 89 -21.72 20.02 7.64
CA VAL A 89 -23.13 20.41 7.85
C VAL A 89 -24.00 20.28 6.61
N GLU A 90 -23.42 19.83 5.49
CA GLU A 90 -24.16 19.50 4.27
C GLU A 90 -23.55 18.25 3.62
N SER A 91 -24.40 17.44 2.97
CA SER A 91 -23.94 16.32 2.14
C SER A 91 -23.07 16.80 0.99
N VAL A 92 -22.09 15.98 0.60
CA VAL A 92 -21.16 16.30 -0.50
C VAL A 92 -21.28 15.23 -1.57
N THR A 93 -21.44 15.63 -2.83
CA THR A 93 -21.55 14.67 -3.93
C THR A 93 -20.20 14.02 -4.23
N ALA A 94 -20.20 12.74 -4.60
CA ALA A 94 -18.98 12.10 -5.12
C ALA A 94 -18.43 12.89 -6.31
N GLY A 95 -17.13 13.14 -6.33
CA GLY A 95 -16.44 13.96 -7.34
C GLY A 95 -16.33 15.46 -6.98
N ASP A 96 -17.05 15.95 -5.97
CA ASP A 96 -16.88 17.32 -5.48
C ASP A 96 -15.67 17.43 -4.55
N ASN A 97 -15.13 18.65 -4.41
CA ASN A 97 -13.97 18.93 -3.56
C ASN A 97 -14.16 20.13 -2.63
N ILE A 98 -15.40 20.59 -2.43
CA ILE A 98 -15.75 21.66 -1.50
C ILE A 98 -16.56 21.04 -0.37
N VAL A 99 -16.16 21.30 0.87
CA VAL A 99 -16.85 20.80 2.06
C VAL A 99 -17.35 21.99 2.87
N GLN A 100 -18.64 21.99 3.16
CA GLN A 100 -19.31 22.97 4.01
C GLN A 100 -19.15 22.57 5.47
N LEU A 101 -18.58 23.47 6.28
CA LEU A 101 -18.36 23.27 7.71
C LEU A 101 -19.23 24.22 8.53
N ASP A 102 -19.42 23.89 9.81
CA ASP A 102 -20.04 24.81 10.78
C ASP A 102 -19.16 26.02 11.08
N ASP A 103 -17.84 25.83 11.09
CA ASP A 103 -16.84 26.86 11.32
C ASP A 103 -15.48 26.46 10.70
N VAL A 104 -14.72 27.45 10.22
CA VAL A 104 -13.36 27.26 9.66
C VAL A 104 -12.26 27.83 10.56
N SER A 105 -12.59 28.37 11.73
CA SER A 105 -11.58 28.95 12.64
C SER A 105 -10.50 27.94 13.05
N GLY A 106 -9.23 28.36 13.05
CA GLY A 106 -8.11 27.48 13.40
C GLY A 106 -7.63 26.55 12.27
N LEU A 107 -8.33 26.55 11.12
CA LEU A 107 -7.84 25.98 9.86
C LEU A 107 -7.08 27.04 9.05
N ALA A 108 -6.14 26.57 8.23
CA ALA A 108 -5.36 27.36 7.29
C ALA A 108 -5.15 26.57 5.99
N VAL A 109 -4.94 27.29 4.88
CA VAL A 109 -4.50 26.67 3.62
C VAL A 109 -3.18 25.92 3.86
N GLY A 110 -3.12 24.67 3.39
CA GLY A 110 -2.00 23.76 3.61
C GLY A 110 -2.16 22.83 4.81
N ASP A 111 -3.14 23.07 5.70
CA ASP A 111 -3.46 22.11 6.76
C ASP A 111 -3.95 20.79 6.17
N ILE A 112 -3.66 19.70 6.89
CA ILE A 112 -4.18 18.36 6.61
C ILE A 112 -5.38 18.09 7.50
N VAL A 113 -6.46 17.58 6.93
CA VAL A 113 -7.70 17.22 7.63
C VAL A 113 -8.06 15.76 7.36
N ASP A 114 -8.36 15.01 8.41
CA ASP A 114 -9.04 13.70 8.35
C ASP A 114 -10.54 13.96 8.36
N ILE A 115 -11.20 13.74 7.23
CA ILE A 115 -12.65 13.82 7.10
C ILE A 115 -13.19 12.41 7.24
N LYS A 116 -14.03 12.20 8.26
CA LYS A 116 -14.59 10.89 8.56
C LYS A 116 -16.04 10.95 8.98
N GLN A 117 -16.83 10.01 8.47
CA GLN A 117 -18.20 9.74 8.88
C GLN A 117 -18.38 8.25 9.17
N ASN A 118 -19.58 7.87 9.61
CA ASN A 118 -19.96 6.47 9.75
C ASN A 118 -19.87 5.72 8.41
N ASN A 119 -19.43 4.47 8.44
CA ASN A 119 -19.37 3.56 7.31
C ASN A 119 -20.50 2.53 7.44
N PRO A 120 -21.66 2.75 6.77
CA PRO A 120 -22.79 1.83 6.87
C PRO A 120 -22.54 0.48 6.18
N HIS A 121 -21.47 0.35 5.39
CA HIS A 121 -21.11 -0.87 4.65
C HIS A 121 -20.13 -1.76 5.41
N SER A 122 -19.72 -1.37 6.62
CA SER A 122 -18.80 -2.17 7.44
C SER A 122 -19.55 -2.96 8.51
N PRO A 123 -19.43 -4.31 8.54
CA PRO A 123 -19.94 -5.12 9.64
C PRO A 123 -19.06 -5.01 10.90
N ASP A 124 -17.85 -4.45 10.76
CA ASP A 124 -16.84 -4.41 11.80
C ASP A 124 -16.83 -3.09 12.57
N ALA A 125 -16.90 -3.19 13.90
CA ALA A 125 -16.86 -2.03 14.80
C ALA A 125 -15.56 -1.21 14.67
N TRP A 126 -14.41 -1.84 14.39
CA TRP A 126 -13.14 -1.13 14.22
C TRP A 126 -13.12 -0.24 12.96
N ALA A 127 -13.98 -0.56 11.99
CA ALA A 127 -14.10 0.13 10.72
C ALA A 127 -15.37 0.99 10.60
N ALA A 128 -16.09 1.19 11.70
CA ALA A 128 -17.31 2.01 11.74
C ALA A 128 -17.07 3.43 11.23
N ASN A 129 -15.86 3.98 11.36
CA ASN A 129 -15.58 5.38 11.00
C ASN A 129 -14.65 5.46 9.78
N THR A 130 -14.66 4.50 8.84
CA THR A 130 -13.71 4.45 7.71
C THR A 130 -14.16 5.18 6.44
N TRP A 131 -15.36 5.77 6.42
CA TRP A 131 -15.86 6.50 5.26
C TRP A 131 -15.28 7.92 5.21
N GLY A 132 -14.78 8.37 4.06
CA GLY A 132 -14.11 9.66 3.88
C GLY A 132 -12.64 9.52 3.43
N GLY A 133 -11.76 10.41 3.89
CA GLY A 133 -10.37 10.46 3.44
C GLY A 133 -9.53 11.49 4.20
N VAL A 134 -8.23 11.52 3.92
CA VAL A 134 -7.30 12.52 4.48
C VAL A 134 -6.87 13.47 3.39
N PHE A 135 -7.08 14.77 3.61
CA PHE A 135 -6.92 15.77 2.56
C PHE A 135 -6.15 17.00 3.01
N ARG A 136 -5.40 17.59 2.09
CA ARG A 136 -4.86 18.94 2.24
C ARG A 136 -5.89 19.99 1.82
N ILE A 137 -6.02 21.04 2.63
CA ILE A 137 -6.82 22.24 2.31
C ILE A 137 -6.05 23.11 1.31
N THR A 138 -6.70 23.46 0.18
CA THR A 138 -6.14 24.35 -0.84
C THR A 138 -6.73 25.75 -0.79
N GLU A 139 -7.98 25.90 -0.35
CA GLU A 139 -8.67 27.19 -0.22
C GLU A 139 -9.61 27.18 1.00
N ILE A 140 -9.84 28.35 1.59
CA ILE A 140 -10.81 28.55 2.68
C ILE A 140 -11.65 29.79 2.36
N ASN A 141 -12.98 29.66 2.42
CA ASN A 141 -13.90 30.80 2.40
C ASN A 141 -14.51 30.97 3.79
N SER A 142 -14.06 31.99 4.53
CA SER A 142 -14.57 32.27 5.88
C SER A 142 -15.95 32.95 5.91
N GLN A 143 -16.46 33.45 4.79
CA GLN A 143 -17.82 34.01 4.73
C GLN A 143 -18.86 32.91 4.58
N GLU A 144 -18.49 31.83 3.89
CA GLU A 144 -19.35 30.68 3.63
C GLU A 144 -18.99 29.48 4.53
N ASN A 145 -17.93 29.54 5.34
CA ASN A 145 -17.41 28.40 6.11
C ASN A 145 -17.10 27.14 5.27
N THR A 146 -16.55 27.34 4.07
CA THR A 146 -16.14 26.22 3.20
C THR A 146 -14.63 26.04 3.16
N ILE A 147 -14.22 24.79 2.97
CA ILE A 147 -12.83 24.43 2.61
C ILE A 147 -12.82 23.73 1.24
N ARG A 148 -11.78 23.97 0.45
CA ARG A 148 -11.49 23.20 -0.77
C ARG A 148 -10.41 22.17 -0.49
N LEU A 149 -10.64 20.95 -0.95
CA LEU A 149 -9.70 19.82 -0.86
C LEU A 149 -8.84 19.75 -2.12
N HIS A 150 -7.59 19.31 -1.96
CA HIS A 150 -6.65 19.13 -3.09
C HIS A 150 -7.04 18.01 -4.08
N LEU A 151 -7.81 17.03 -3.61
CA LEU A 151 -8.42 15.96 -4.40
C LEU A 151 -9.94 15.98 -4.14
N PRO A 152 -10.77 15.60 -5.12
CA PRO A 152 -12.18 15.40 -4.86
C PRO A 152 -12.42 14.25 -3.88
N LEU A 153 -13.59 14.25 -3.26
CA LEU A 153 -14.09 13.11 -2.51
C LEU A 153 -14.53 12.06 -3.51
N ALA A 154 -13.79 10.95 -3.62
CA ALA A 154 -14.10 9.87 -4.54
C ALA A 154 -15.49 9.24 -4.27
N ILE A 155 -15.90 9.23 -3.00
CA ILE A 155 -17.23 8.85 -2.55
C ILE A 155 -17.88 10.04 -1.86
N GLY A 156 -19.20 10.20 -2.01
CA GLY A 156 -19.93 11.29 -1.39
C GLY A 156 -19.95 11.21 0.14
N LEU A 157 -20.26 12.32 0.80
CA LEU A 157 -20.54 12.38 2.23
C LEU A 157 -22.04 12.59 2.44
N ASP A 158 -22.59 11.98 3.47
CA ASP A 158 -24.01 12.11 3.83
C ASP A 158 -24.10 12.78 5.21
N GLU A 159 -24.71 13.96 5.27
CA GLU A 159 -24.87 14.72 6.51
C GLU A 159 -25.54 13.91 7.64
N SER A 160 -26.42 12.95 7.30
CA SER A 160 -27.12 12.12 8.27
C SER A 160 -26.22 11.08 8.95
N GLU A 161 -25.05 10.79 8.38
CA GLU A 161 -24.05 9.86 8.92
C GLU A 161 -23.07 10.54 9.90
N PHE A 162 -23.22 11.85 10.16
CA PHE A 162 -22.43 12.61 11.13
C PHE A 162 -23.12 12.72 12.51
N PHE A 163 -23.45 11.58 13.12
CA PHE A 163 -24.19 11.54 14.39
C PHE A 163 -23.33 11.34 15.66
N ASP A 164 -22.03 11.06 15.53
CA ASP A 164 -21.11 10.85 16.66
C ASP A 164 -20.20 12.09 16.86
N GLU A 165 -19.75 12.30 18.10
CA GLU A 165 -18.75 13.30 18.45
C GLU A 165 -17.46 13.15 17.66
N ASP A 166 -17.10 11.93 17.20
CA ASP A 166 -15.91 11.69 16.39
C ASP A 166 -16.11 12.00 14.88
N HIS A 167 -17.34 12.08 14.35
CA HIS A 167 -17.57 12.33 12.92
C HIS A 167 -17.44 13.81 12.55
N GLY A 168 -16.72 14.10 11.46
CA GLY A 168 -16.45 15.46 10.97
C GLY A 168 -15.04 15.60 10.41
N ALA A 169 -14.59 16.85 10.25
CA ALA A 169 -13.25 17.18 9.82
C ALA A 169 -12.33 17.43 11.03
N HIS A 170 -11.22 16.69 11.11
CA HIS A 170 -10.22 16.80 12.17
C HIS A 170 -8.90 17.26 11.59
N LYS A 171 -8.41 18.42 12.01
CA LYS A 171 -7.06 18.87 11.63
C LYS A 171 -6.01 17.94 12.23
N LEU A 172 -5.04 17.55 11.41
CA LEU A 172 -3.93 16.66 11.79
C LEU A 172 -2.63 17.44 11.98
N ALA A 173 -1.80 16.97 12.89
CA ALA A 173 -0.43 17.45 13.12
C ALA A 173 0.50 16.28 13.47
N GLY A 174 1.80 16.54 13.61
CA GLY A 174 2.70 15.63 14.34
C GLY A 174 3.62 14.69 13.55
N CYS A 175 3.44 14.44 12.26
CA CYS A 175 4.36 13.60 11.50
C CYS A 175 4.41 13.99 10.01
N ARG A 176 5.51 14.60 9.55
CA ARG A 176 5.66 15.01 8.15
C ARG A 176 7.05 14.97 7.59
N ASN A 177 7.14 14.82 6.27
CA ASN A 177 8.40 14.91 5.54
C ASN A 177 9.44 13.92 6.12
N VAL A 178 9.01 12.66 6.29
CA VAL A 178 9.84 11.60 6.87
C VAL A 178 10.22 10.57 5.81
N GLY A 179 11.48 10.17 5.79
CA GLY A 179 12.01 9.27 4.76
C GLY A 179 12.88 8.15 5.31
N PHE A 180 12.84 7.01 4.65
CA PHE A 180 13.70 5.85 4.92
C PHE A 180 14.32 5.38 3.61
N GLU A 181 15.65 5.34 3.53
CA GLU A 181 16.31 4.87 2.31
C GLU A 181 17.70 4.24 2.47
N ASN A 182 18.01 3.35 1.52
CA ASN A 182 19.32 2.76 1.30
C ASN A 182 19.84 1.91 2.48
N PHE A 183 19.03 1.02 3.03
CA PHE A 183 19.47 0.12 4.10
C PHE A 183 18.68 -1.19 4.15
N HIS A 184 19.24 -2.17 4.84
CA HIS A 184 18.57 -3.41 5.22
C HIS A 184 18.03 -3.27 6.66
N ILE A 185 16.82 -3.76 6.91
CA ILE A 185 16.24 -3.91 8.24
C ILE A 185 15.71 -5.33 8.43
N GLU A 186 16.22 -6.03 9.43
CA GLU A 186 15.85 -7.41 9.76
C GLU A 186 15.23 -7.45 11.16
N ARG A 187 14.17 -8.23 11.32
CA ARG A 187 13.73 -8.64 12.66
C ARG A 187 14.20 -10.04 13.00
N THR A 188 14.96 -10.12 14.08
CA THR A 188 15.62 -11.37 14.51
C THR A 188 14.77 -12.19 15.47
N SER A 189 13.56 -11.75 15.82
CA SER A 189 12.63 -12.48 16.70
C SER A 189 11.15 -12.29 16.35
N GLY A 190 10.38 -13.37 16.49
CA GLY A 190 8.93 -13.42 16.42
C GLY A 190 8.42 -14.76 16.95
N PRO A 191 7.09 -15.02 16.95
CA PRO A 191 6.02 -14.15 16.45
C PRO A 191 5.73 -12.95 17.37
N GLY A 192 4.98 -11.96 16.89
CA GLY A 192 4.55 -10.79 17.67
C GLY A 192 3.60 -9.87 16.88
N GLY A 193 3.30 -8.68 17.39
CA GLY A 193 2.30 -7.76 16.81
C GLY A 193 2.86 -6.55 16.05
N ALA A 194 4.18 -6.42 15.93
CA ALA A 194 4.83 -5.19 15.52
C ALA A 194 5.10 -5.08 14.00
N GLN A 195 5.00 -3.85 13.49
CA GLN A 195 5.32 -3.51 12.10
C GLN A 195 6.80 -3.11 11.94
N MET A 196 7.38 -3.28 10.76
CA MET A 196 8.72 -2.76 10.45
C MET A 196 8.69 -1.24 10.25
N PHE A 197 7.69 -0.76 9.51
CA PHE A 197 7.39 0.66 9.32
C PHE A 197 5.91 0.94 9.64
N SER A 198 5.66 1.91 10.51
CA SER A 198 4.31 2.26 10.97
C SER A 198 4.03 3.76 10.81
N PHE A 199 3.10 4.11 9.94
CA PHE A 199 2.70 5.47 9.66
C PHE A 199 1.25 5.69 10.10
N ILE A 200 1.02 6.61 11.03
CA ILE A 200 -0.33 6.92 11.52
C ILE A 200 -0.49 8.42 11.51
N ARG A 201 -1.45 8.96 10.75
CA ARG A 201 -1.59 10.43 10.57
C ARG A 201 -0.28 11.07 10.08
N ALA A 202 0.39 10.36 9.19
CA ALA A 202 1.63 10.79 8.57
C ALA A 202 1.36 11.48 7.25
N TYR A 203 2.20 12.45 6.88
CA TYR A 203 2.04 13.14 5.61
C TYR A 203 3.36 13.39 4.89
N ASN A 204 3.39 13.11 3.58
CA ASN A 204 4.61 13.17 2.77
C ASN A 204 5.72 12.29 3.37
N VAL A 205 5.51 10.97 3.31
CA VAL A 205 6.48 9.97 3.81
C VAL A 205 6.90 9.00 2.73
N PHE A 206 8.15 8.55 2.77
CA PHE A 206 8.65 7.58 1.80
C PHE A 206 9.50 6.46 2.41
N VAL A 207 9.43 5.29 1.78
CA VAL A 207 10.28 4.12 1.99
C VAL A 207 10.87 3.75 0.63
N ARG A 208 12.19 3.84 0.46
CA ARG A 208 12.84 3.65 -0.83
C ARG A 208 14.15 2.88 -0.75
N ASN A 209 14.41 1.94 -1.65
CA ASN A 209 15.66 1.18 -1.64
C ASN A 209 15.95 0.56 -0.27
N ILE A 210 14.93 -0.13 0.27
CA ILE A 210 14.99 -0.84 1.54
C ILE A 210 14.93 -2.34 1.28
N TYR A 211 15.83 -3.10 1.90
CA TYR A 211 15.60 -4.53 2.11
C TYR A 211 14.97 -4.69 3.49
N SER A 212 13.78 -5.28 3.58
CA SER A 212 13.10 -5.52 4.86
C SER A 212 12.82 -7.00 5.01
N GLN A 213 13.39 -7.61 6.05
CA GLN A 213 13.37 -9.05 6.26
C GLN A 213 12.62 -9.43 7.54
N LYS A 214 11.71 -10.41 7.43
CA LYS A 214 10.93 -11.03 8.52
C LYS A 214 10.06 -10.08 9.32
N SER A 215 8.97 -9.58 8.75
CA SER A 215 7.98 -8.83 9.53
C SER A 215 7.26 -9.70 10.59
N GLN A 216 6.72 -9.10 11.66
CA GLN A 216 5.75 -9.80 12.53
C GLN A 216 4.33 -9.66 11.97
N THR A 217 3.87 -8.43 11.69
CA THR A 217 2.56 -8.15 11.06
C THR A 217 2.71 -7.60 9.65
N ASN A 218 3.31 -6.42 9.51
CA ASN A 218 3.51 -5.72 8.24
C ASN A 218 4.98 -5.33 8.04
N HIS A 219 5.44 -5.30 6.79
CA HIS A 219 6.63 -4.52 6.46
C HIS A 219 6.30 -3.03 6.48
N VAL A 220 5.30 -2.58 5.73
CA VAL A 220 4.83 -1.19 5.75
C VAL A 220 3.34 -1.15 6.04
N ASN A 221 2.95 -0.41 7.08
CA ASN A 221 1.56 -0.15 7.42
C ASN A 221 1.34 1.35 7.52
N SER A 222 0.33 1.86 6.82
CA SER A 222 -0.13 3.23 6.93
C SER A 222 -1.62 3.31 7.29
N LEU A 223 -1.96 4.30 8.11
CA LEU A 223 -3.31 4.54 8.62
C LEU A 223 -3.58 6.05 8.67
N ARG A 224 -4.70 6.51 8.10
CA ARG A 224 -5.13 7.92 8.15
C ARG A 224 -4.04 8.89 7.70
N SER A 225 -3.28 8.52 6.69
CA SER A 225 -2.10 9.23 6.20
C SER A 225 -2.32 9.77 4.79
N LEU A 226 -1.52 10.75 4.39
CA LEU A 226 -1.60 11.40 3.08
C LEU A 226 -0.23 11.42 2.39
N GLY A 227 -0.12 10.94 1.16
CA GLY A 227 1.14 11.00 0.43
C GLY A 227 2.18 10.03 1.00
N VAL A 228 1.88 8.73 0.92
CA VAL A 228 2.80 7.64 1.29
C VAL A 228 3.40 7.05 0.03
N TYR A 229 4.73 7.04 -0.09
CA TYR A 229 5.44 6.54 -1.27
C TYR A 229 6.37 5.37 -0.93
N VAL A 230 6.09 4.17 -1.44
CA VAL A 230 6.91 2.98 -1.23
C VAL A 230 7.47 2.51 -2.56
N SER A 231 8.79 2.49 -2.70
CA SER A 231 9.43 2.19 -3.98
C SER A 231 10.76 1.48 -3.90
N ASP A 232 11.16 0.82 -4.99
CA ASP A 232 12.50 0.27 -5.17
C ASP A 232 12.94 -0.63 -3.99
N SER A 233 12.01 -1.28 -3.31
CA SER A 233 12.29 -2.00 -2.05
C SER A 233 12.03 -3.49 -2.20
N PHE A 234 12.69 -4.28 -1.35
CA PHE A 234 12.53 -5.72 -1.27
C PHE A 234 11.96 -6.11 0.10
N PHE A 235 10.75 -6.68 0.11
CA PHE A 235 10.05 -7.16 1.31
C PHE A 235 10.05 -8.69 1.32
N ASP A 236 10.80 -9.27 2.25
CA ASP A 236 11.12 -10.69 2.28
C ASP A 236 10.71 -11.32 3.61
N ASP A 237 9.77 -12.26 3.51
CA ASP A 237 9.39 -13.16 4.58
C ASP A 237 8.72 -12.50 5.81
N ALA A 238 8.05 -13.34 6.60
CA ALA A 238 7.40 -12.96 7.84
C ALA A 238 7.41 -14.13 8.82
N TRP A 239 7.45 -13.83 10.11
CA TRP A 239 7.48 -14.84 11.17
C TRP A 239 6.21 -15.71 11.21
N VAL A 240 5.06 -15.12 10.88
CA VAL A 240 3.74 -15.76 10.90
C VAL A 240 3.02 -15.39 9.62
N LYS A 241 2.43 -16.37 8.94
CA LYS A 241 1.78 -16.17 7.64
C LYS A 241 0.29 -16.53 7.68
N THR A 242 -0.37 -16.12 8.77
CA THR A 242 -1.79 -16.36 9.03
C THR A 242 -2.46 -15.15 9.66
N GLY A 243 -3.78 -14.99 9.43
CA GLY A 243 -4.56 -13.90 10.00
C GLY A 243 -3.98 -12.52 9.64
N GLY A 244 -4.01 -11.56 10.56
CA GLY A 244 -3.52 -10.19 10.35
C GLY A 244 -1.99 -10.03 10.21
N HIS A 245 -1.27 -11.03 9.70
CA HIS A 245 0.19 -11.08 9.60
C HIS A 245 0.68 -11.31 8.16
N ALA A 246 1.99 -11.12 7.95
CA ALA A 246 2.71 -11.25 6.69
C ALA A 246 2.16 -10.37 5.56
N TYR A 247 1.92 -9.09 5.89
CA TYR A 247 1.55 -8.06 4.93
C TYR A 247 2.77 -7.31 4.42
N GLY A 248 2.90 -7.15 3.10
CA GLY A 248 3.97 -6.36 2.50
C GLY A 248 3.74 -4.88 2.73
N VAL A 249 2.90 -4.26 1.89
CA VAL A 249 2.44 -2.87 2.08
C VAL A 249 0.93 -2.86 2.25
N SER A 250 0.46 -2.23 3.33
CA SER A 250 -0.95 -2.17 3.69
C SER A 250 -1.39 -0.74 4.02
N PRO A 251 -1.89 0.01 3.02
CA PRO A 251 -2.62 1.25 3.25
C PRO A 251 -4.01 0.95 3.81
N ARG A 252 -4.40 1.64 4.88
CA ARG A 252 -5.62 1.33 5.63
C ARG A 252 -6.27 2.58 6.19
N ILE A 253 -7.55 2.48 6.56
CA ILE A 253 -8.28 3.49 7.35
C ILE A 253 -8.12 4.90 6.76
N ARG A 254 -8.80 5.16 5.65
CA ARG A 254 -8.84 6.47 4.96
C ARG A 254 -7.48 7.03 4.55
N ASP A 255 -6.47 6.17 4.40
CA ASP A 255 -5.26 6.60 3.70
C ASP A 255 -5.64 7.16 2.33
N THR A 256 -5.02 8.27 1.96
CA THR A 256 -5.26 8.97 0.70
C THR A 256 -3.92 9.23 0.01
N GLU A 257 -3.89 9.12 -1.32
CA GLU A 257 -2.68 9.39 -2.13
C GLU A 257 -1.50 8.48 -1.72
N VAL A 258 -1.66 7.18 -1.93
CA VAL A 258 -0.62 6.18 -1.62
C VAL A 258 -0.12 5.55 -2.90
N VAL A 259 1.20 5.51 -3.09
CA VAL A 259 1.84 4.90 -4.25
C VAL A 259 2.83 3.85 -3.80
N VAL A 260 2.65 2.63 -4.30
CA VAL A 260 3.51 1.47 -4.06
C VAL A 260 3.98 0.98 -5.42
N THR A 261 5.22 1.29 -5.78
CA THR A 261 5.72 1.03 -7.13
C THR A 261 7.11 0.44 -7.19
N ASP A 262 7.36 -0.43 -8.15
CA ASP A 262 8.70 -0.98 -8.40
C ASP A 262 9.30 -1.69 -7.16
N ASN A 263 8.50 -2.48 -6.45
CA ASN A 263 8.96 -3.26 -5.30
C ASN A 263 8.98 -4.76 -5.61
N ILE A 264 9.80 -5.49 -4.87
CA ILE A 264 9.87 -6.95 -4.86
C ILE A 264 9.23 -7.44 -3.55
N PHE A 265 8.37 -8.45 -3.64
CA PHE A 265 7.79 -9.13 -2.49
C PHE A 265 8.07 -10.62 -2.57
N LYS A 266 8.52 -11.22 -1.46
CA LYS A 266 8.82 -12.65 -1.40
C LYS A 266 8.22 -13.32 -0.18
N ASP A 267 7.53 -14.43 -0.43
CA ASP A 267 7.06 -15.38 0.57
C ASP A 267 6.14 -14.78 1.67
N LEU A 268 5.33 -13.77 1.32
CA LEU A 268 4.33 -13.14 2.20
C LEU A 268 2.93 -13.76 2.05
N ARG A 269 2.01 -13.46 2.99
CA ARG A 269 0.60 -13.89 2.90
C ARG A 269 -0.17 -12.98 1.94
N HIS A 270 -0.09 -11.67 2.16
CA HIS A 270 -0.61 -10.65 1.25
C HIS A 270 0.49 -9.62 0.98
N SER A 271 1.09 -9.67 -0.19
CA SER A 271 2.14 -8.73 -0.59
C SER A 271 1.60 -7.30 -0.67
N LEU A 272 0.43 -7.14 -1.30
CA LEU A 272 -0.25 -5.88 -1.50
C LEU A 272 -1.68 -5.98 -0.95
N THR A 273 -2.07 -5.07 -0.07
CA THR A 273 -3.43 -5.08 0.48
C THR A 273 -3.95 -3.67 0.71
N THR A 274 -5.23 -3.43 0.46
CA THR A 274 -5.95 -2.19 0.82
C THR A 274 -7.25 -2.51 1.54
N GLN A 275 -7.65 -1.68 2.52
CA GLN A 275 -8.87 -1.87 3.32
C GLN A 275 -9.26 -0.61 4.09
N GLY A 276 -10.47 -0.60 4.65
CA GLY A 276 -10.88 0.48 5.58
C GLY A 276 -10.96 1.84 4.90
N GLY A 277 -11.63 1.95 3.76
CA GLY A 277 -11.84 3.24 3.09
C GLY A 277 -10.58 3.92 2.58
N ALA A 278 -9.43 3.23 2.52
CA ALA A 278 -8.26 3.73 1.83
C ALA A 278 -8.60 4.01 0.35
N ASN A 279 -8.10 5.14 -0.18
CA ASN A 279 -8.50 5.70 -1.46
C ASN A 279 -7.36 6.44 -2.16
N TYR A 280 -7.50 6.66 -3.46
CA TYR A 280 -6.41 7.18 -4.32
C TYR A 280 -5.11 6.38 -4.12
N VAL A 281 -5.24 5.05 -4.13
CA VAL A 281 -4.12 4.11 -3.93
C VAL A 281 -3.67 3.57 -5.29
N ILE A 282 -2.37 3.59 -5.54
CA ILE A 282 -1.75 3.07 -6.77
C ILE A 282 -0.74 2.00 -6.38
N PHE A 283 -0.97 0.79 -6.84
CA PHE A 283 -0.02 -0.31 -6.82
C PHE A 283 0.46 -0.53 -8.26
N ALA A 284 1.69 -0.14 -8.58
CA ALA A 284 2.19 -0.19 -9.95
C ALA A 284 3.50 -0.96 -10.09
N TYR A 285 3.62 -1.84 -11.08
CA TYR A 285 4.90 -2.44 -11.47
C TYR A 285 5.64 -3.16 -10.32
N ASN A 286 4.91 -3.77 -9.39
CA ASN A 286 5.50 -4.59 -8.33
C ASN A 286 5.65 -6.05 -8.78
N PHE A 287 6.73 -6.69 -8.37
CA PHE A 287 7.01 -8.10 -8.64
C PHE A 287 6.81 -8.94 -7.37
N ILE A 288 5.92 -9.92 -7.43
CA ILE A 288 5.66 -10.84 -6.33
C ILE A 288 6.16 -12.22 -6.70
N PHE A 289 7.01 -12.78 -5.84
CA PHE A 289 7.56 -14.12 -5.95
C PHE A 289 7.15 -14.97 -4.76
N ASP A 290 6.75 -16.21 -5.00
CA ASP A 290 6.43 -17.14 -3.93
C ASP A 290 7.14 -18.48 -4.16
N THR A 291 8.10 -18.76 -3.30
CA THR A 291 8.94 -19.95 -3.35
C THR A 291 8.11 -21.24 -3.28
N CYS A 292 6.98 -21.21 -2.56
CA CYS A 292 6.11 -22.38 -2.44
C CYS A 292 5.32 -22.65 -3.71
N ARG A 293 4.80 -21.60 -4.38
CA ARG A 293 4.15 -21.77 -5.69
C ARG A 293 5.14 -22.23 -6.76
N GLU A 294 6.36 -21.70 -6.73
CA GLU A 294 7.41 -22.04 -7.70
C GLU A 294 7.92 -23.46 -7.56
N ARG A 295 8.15 -23.93 -6.32
CA ARG A 295 8.65 -25.30 -6.08
C ARG A 295 7.53 -26.32 -5.93
N ASN A 296 6.28 -25.89 -5.93
CA ASN A 296 5.12 -26.73 -5.68
C ASN A 296 5.24 -27.47 -4.34
N CYS A 297 5.47 -26.69 -3.27
CA CYS A 297 5.74 -27.21 -1.93
C CYS A 297 4.63 -28.12 -1.38
N SER A 298 5.01 -29.03 -0.49
CA SER A 298 4.11 -29.97 0.19
C SER A 298 3.34 -29.30 1.34
N LYS A 299 2.17 -29.87 1.70
CA LYS A 299 1.45 -29.45 2.91
C LYS A 299 2.35 -29.58 4.15
N GLY A 300 2.59 -28.47 4.85
CA GLY A 300 3.46 -28.38 6.03
C GLY A 300 4.87 -27.82 5.81
N GLU A 301 5.28 -27.55 4.57
CA GLU A 301 6.54 -26.83 4.27
C GLU A 301 6.43 -25.29 4.43
N ARG A 302 5.22 -24.82 4.70
CA ARG A 302 4.87 -23.47 5.16
C ARG A 302 3.88 -23.64 6.31
N GLU A 303 3.70 -22.61 7.16
CA GLU A 303 2.51 -22.48 8.00
C GLU A 303 1.29 -22.31 7.07
N GLU A 304 0.87 -23.41 6.44
CA GLU A 304 -0.38 -23.48 5.70
C GLU A 304 -1.51 -23.35 6.72
N ILE A 305 -2.23 -22.25 6.67
CA ILE A 305 -3.59 -22.26 7.19
C ILE A 305 -4.38 -23.21 6.28
N ASP A 306 -4.79 -24.36 6.79
CA ASP A 306 -5.80 -25.22 6.17
C ASP A 306 -5.56 -25.63 4.71
N GLY A 307 -4.29 -25.69 4.25
CA GLY A 307 -3.95 -25.99 2.86
C GLY A 307 -4.41 -24.93 1.85
N ARG A 308 -4.54 -23.67 2.27
CA ARG A 308 -4.91 -22.53 1.43
C ARG A 308 -3.72 -21.57 1.29
N GLN A 309 -3.23 -21.35 0.08
CA GLN A 309 -2.25 -20.29 -0.17
C GLN A 309 -2.94 -19.02 -0.61
N GLU A 310 -3.00 -18.06 0.28
CA GLU A 310 -3.83 -16.87 0.13
C GLU A 310 -3.39 -15.91 -0.98
N ALA A 311 -4.21 -14.91 -1.27
CA ALA A 311 -3.99 -13.96 -2.35
C ALA A 311 -2.81 -13.03 -2.10
N ASP A 312 -2.02 -12.80 -3.15
CA ASP A 312 -0.89 -11.87 -3.12
C ASP A 312 -1.37 -10.42 -3.07
N VAL A 313 -2.43 -10.14 -3.84
CA VAL A 313 -3.04 -8.84 -3.99
C VAL A 313 -4.46 -8.92 -3.44
N VAL A 314 -4.76 -8.13 -2.41
CA VAL A 314 -6.05 -8.23 -1.70
C VAL A 314 -6.73 -6.87 -1.56
N VAL A 315 -8.01 -6.83 -1.92
CA VAL A 315 -8.91 -5.75 -1.53
C VAL A 315 -9.80 -6.34 -0.43
N HIS A 316 -9.58 -5.88 0.80
CA HIS A 316 -9.92 -6.63 2.02
C HIS A 316 -11.07 -6.00 2.82
N GLY A 317 -12.10 -5.50 2.11
CA GLY A 317 -13.33 -5.00 2.71
C GLY A 317 -13.22 -3.68 3.47
N ASN A 318 -14.35 -3.28 4.06
CA ASN A 318 -14.57 -1.98 4.72
C ASN A 318 -14.44 -0.78 3.77
N PHE A 319 -14.95 -0.92 2.55
CA PHE A 319 -15.13 0.11 1.54
C PHE A 319 -13.87 0.83 0.99
N PRO A 320 -12.69 0.17 0.82
CA PRO A 320 -11.61 0.74 0.02
C PRO A 320 -12.11 0.97 -1.42
N HIS A 321 -11.66 2.03 -2.05
CA HIS A 321 -12.16 2.48 -3.36
C HIS A 321 -11.08 3.27 -4.11
N THR A 322 -11.32 3.61 -5.38
CA THR A 322 -10.41 4.42 -6.21
C THR A 322 -8.96 3.91 -6.10
N THR A 323 -8.79 2.63 -6.40
CA THR A 323 -7.51 1.92 -6.29
C THR A 323 -7.11 1.38 -7.65
N LEU A 324 -5.91 1.71 -8.11
CA LEU A 324 -5.33 1.23 -9.35
C LEU A 324 -4.26 0.18 -9.07
N PHE A 325 -4.45 -1.02 -9.60
CA PHE A 325 -3.42 -2.04 -9.75
C PHE A 325 -2.95 -2.05 -11.20
N GLU A 326 -1.74 -1.58 -11.48
CA GLU A 326 -1.22 -1.48 -12.84
C GLU A 326 0.11 -2.24 -13.03
N GLY A 327 0.20 -3.07 -14.07
CA GLY A 327 1.51 -3.62 -14.48
C GLY A 327 2.19 -4.52 -13.44
N ASN A 328 1.49 -4.96 -12.40
CA ASN A 328 2.06 -5.84 -11.38
C ASN A 328 2.17 -7.27 -11.89
N VAL A 329 3.10 -8.02 -11.31
CA VAL A 329 3.28 -9.45 -11.55
C VAL A 329 2.98 -10.20 -10.26
N PHE A 330 2.00 -11.10 -10.29
CA PHE A 330 1.53 -11.86 -9.13
C PHE A 330 1.00 -13.24 -9.53
N TYR A 331 0.65 -14.09 -8.56
CA TYR A 331 -0.03 -15.36 -8.82
C TYR A 331 -1.53 -15.21 -8.70
N PHE A 332 -2.00 -14.64 -7.59
CA PHE A 332 -3.42 -14.56 -7.28
C PHE A 332 -3.83 -13.24 -6.66
N SER A 333 -4.88 -12.63 -7.23
CA SER A 333 -5.57 -11.47 -6.66
C SER A 333 -6.97 -11.85 -6.18
N TYR A 334 -7.39 -11.33 -5.03
CA TYR A 334 -8.72 -11.60 -4.47
C TYR A 334 -9.35 -10.35 -3.86
N TYR A 335 -10.54 -10.00 -4.34
CA TYR A 335 -11.36 -8.94 -3.78
C TYR A 335 -12.41 -9.62 -2.94
N ASP A 336 -12.11 -9.75 -1.65
CA ASP A 336 -12.95 -10.48 -0.71
C ASP A 336 -13.94 -9.55 -0.01
N ALA A 337 -14.96 -10.17 0.58
CA ALA A 337 -16.00 -9.52 1.35
C ALA A 337 -15.93 -9.88 2.84
N ILE A 338 -14.79 -10.38 3.32
CA ILE A 338 -14.66 -10.90 4.69
C ILE A 338 -14.98 -9.80 5.71
N HIS A 339 -14.57 -8.58 5.39
CA HIS A 339 -14.81 -7.38 6.20
C HIS A 339 -15.86 -6.44 5.59
N GLY A 340 -16.82 -6.99 4.84
CA GLY A 340 -17.87 -6.22 4.16
C GLY A 340 -17.50 -5.78 2.75
N ALA A 341 -18.26 -4.83 2.21
CA ALA A 341 -18.16 -4.43 0.81
C ALA A 341 -16.84 -3.74 0.45
N ASN A 342 -16.43 -3.88 -0.82
CA ASN A 342 -15.40 -3.05 -1.44
C ASN A 342 -16.11 -1.95 -2.23
N GLY A 343 -15.60 -0.73 -2.14
CA GLY A 343 -16.19 0.42 -2.84
C GLY A 343 -15.79 0.48 -4.32
N PRO A 344 -16.24 1.53 -5.03
CA PRO A 344 -16.11 1.64 -6.48
C PRO A 344 -14.67 1.93 -6.95
N ASP A 345 -14.48 1.90 -8.27
CA ASP A 345 -13.25 2.30 -8.96
C ASP A 345 -12.00 1.50 -8.54
N ILE A 346 -12.18 0.19 -8.33
CA ILE A 346 -11.06 -0.74 -8.22
C ILE A 346 -10.68 -1.22 -9.62
N ILE A 347 -9.50 -0.82 -10.09
CA ILE A 347 -9.05 -1.01 -11.47
C ILE A 347 -7.84 -1.95 -11.50
N MET A 348 -7.94 -3.08 -12.23
CA MET A 348 -6.77 -3.86 -12.66
C MET A 348 -6.46 -3.55 -14.12
N PHE A 349 -5.33 -2.91 -14.36
CA PHE A 349 -4.89 -2.51 -15.69
C PHE A 349 -3.55 -3.16 -16.07
N ARG A 350 -3.50 -3.89 -17.18
CA ARG A 350 -2.24 -4.44 -17.73
C ARG A 350 -1.40 -5.23 -16.73
N ASN A 351 -2.00 -5.96 -15.79
CA ASN A 351 -1.23 -6.82 -14.86
C ASN A 351 -0.93 -8.18 -15.50
N LYS A 352 0.05 -8.89 -14.94
CA LYS A 352 0.37 -10.28 -15.31
C LYS A 352 0.12 -11.21 -14.11
N GLY A 353 -0.82 -12.14 -14.27
CA GLY A 353 -1.18 -13.12 -13.26
C GLY A 353 -0.76 -14.54 -13.65
N PHE A 354 -0.06 -15.27 -12.79
CA PHE A 354 0.32 -16.68 -13.05
C PHE A 354 -0.78 -17.69 -12.71
N GLY A 355 -1.76 -17.31 -11.90
CA GLY A 355 -2.78 -18.21 -11.38
C GLY A 355 -2.33 -19.01 -10.16
N GLN A 356 -3.30 -19.44 -9.37
CA GLN A 356 -3.08 -20.43 -8.31
C GLN A 356 -2.75 -21.81 -8.89
N PRO A 357 -1.72 -22.50 -8.37
CA PRO A 357 -1.44 -23.88 -8.78
C PRO A 357 -2.60 -24.84 -8.47
N SER A 358 -2.66 -25.96 -9.19
CA SER A 358 -3.82 -26.87 -9.22
C SER A 358 -4.08 -27.65 -7.91
N ASN A 359 -3.18 -27.58 -6.94
CA ASN A 359 -3.31 -28.14 -5.60
C ASN A 359 -3.86 -27.15 -4.55
N TYR A 360 -3.97 -25.86 -4.87
CA TYR A 360 -4.41 -24.84 -3.91
C TYR A 360 -5.92 -24.64 -3.89
N TRP A 361 -6.42 -23.88 -2.91
CA TRP A 361 -7.78 -23.34 -2.98
C TRP A 361 -7.87 -22.38 -4.19
N MET A 362 -9.04 -22.36 -4.85
CA MET A 362 -9.25 -21.56 -6.07
C MET A 362 -8.25 -21.92 -7.19
N LYS A 363 -8.06 -23.22 -7.40
CA LYS A 363 -7.25 -23.84 -8.46
C LYS A 363 -7.44 -23.17 -9.80
N GLY A 364 -6.33 -22.73 -10.42
CA GLY A 364 -6.38 -22.12 -11.74
C GLY A 364 -7.16 -20.80 -11.78
N VAL A 365 -7.26 -20.08 -10.66
CA VAL A 365 -7.80 -18.72 -10.64
C VAL A 365 -6.65 -17.73 -10.50
N GLY A 366 -6.62 -16.73 -11.38
CA GLY A 366 -5.66 -15.63 -11.33
C GLY A 366 -6.22 -14.40 -10.63
N VAL A 367 -7.51 -14.13 -10.83
CA VAL A 367 -8.21 -13.01 -10.19
C VAL A 367 -9.60 -13.48 -9.75
N ALA A 368 -9.96 -13.14 -8.52
CA ALA A 368 -11.28 -13.42 -7.98
C ALA A 368 -11.93 -12.18 -7.37
N ILE A 369 -13.24 -12.07 -7.57
CA ILE A 369 -14.03 -10.93 -7.11
C ILE A 369 -15.33 -11.45 -6.49
N GLU A 370 -15.63 -11.03 -5.26
CA GLU A 370 -16.89 -11.33 -4.58
C GLU A 370 -17.99 -10.29 -4.86
N ALA A 371 -19.24 -10.67 -4.60
CA ALA A 371 -20.44 -9.94 -5.04
C ALA A 371 -20.52 -8.51 -4.53
N SER A 372 -20.03 -8.28 -3.31
CA SER A 372 -20.07 -6.98 -2.64
C SER A 372 -18.96 -6.04 -3.10
N SER A 373 -18.38 -6.25 -4.28
CA SER A 373 -17.43 -5.31 -4.89
C SER A 373 -18.14 -4.54 -5.99
N GLU A 374 -18.17 -3.22 -5.84
CA GLU A 374 -18.87 -2.30 -6.75
C GLU A 374 -17.92 -1.79 -7.85
N SER A 375 -18.42 -1.63 -9.07
CA SER A 375 -17.75 -0.91 -10.18
C SER A 375 -16.29 -1.34 -10.43
N VAL A 376 -16.05 -2.65 -10.48
CA VAL A 376 -14.71 -3.20 -10.71
C VAL A 376 -14.36 -3.14 -12.20
N THR A 377 -13.14 -2.68 -12.52
CA THR A 377 -12.64 -2.60 -13.90
C THR A 377 -11.46 -3.54 -14.11
N LEU A 378 -11.56 -4.44 -15.09
CA LEU A 378 -10.51 -5.39 -15.48
C LEU A 378 -10.14 -5.17 -16.95
N VAL A 379 -9.02 -4.50 -17.24
CA VAL A 379 -8.65 -4.17 -18.61
C VAL A 379 -7.20 -4.52 -18.94
N GLY A 380 -7.01 -5.23 -20.05
CA GLY A 380 -5.68 -5.48 -20.61
C GLY A 380 -4.79 -6.42 -19.80
N ASN A 381 -5.32 -7.13 -18.79
CA ASN A 381 -4.53 -8.03 -17.95
C ASN A 381 -4.19 -9.33 -18.71
N HIS A 382 -3.05 -9.93 -18.40
CA HIS A 382 -2.60 -11.20 -18.98
C HIS A 382 -2.52 -12.28 -17.90
N LEU A 383 -3.43 -13.25 -17.98
CA LEU A 383 -3.45 -14.42 -17.12
C LEU A 383 -2.81 -15.63 -17.82
N LEU A 384 -1.80 -16.20 -17.18
CA LEU A 384 -1.03 -17.35 -17.66
C LEU A 384 -1.55 -18.68 -17.09
N ASN A 385 -0.95 -19.79 -17.53
CA ASN A 385 -1.16 -21.14 -16.99
C ASN A 385 -2.63 -21.58 -16.99
N SER A 386 -3.40 -21.18 -18.00
CA SER A 386 -4.85 -21.45 -18.08
C SER A 386 -5.62 -20.97 -16.85
N SER A 387 -5.15 -19.87 -16.24
CA SER A 387 -5.82 -19.29 -15.09
C SER A 387 -6.99 -18.38 -15.50
N SER A 388 -7.98 -18.28 -14.62
CA SER A 388 -9.28 -17.66 -14.92
C SER A 388 -9.57 -16.43 -14.07
N PHE A 389 -10.51 -15.62 -14.56
CA PHE A 389 -11.24 -14.65 -13.75
C PHE A 389 -12.45 -15.34 -13.12
N LYS A 390 -12.58 -15.26 -11.78
CA LYS A 390 -13.74 -15.76 -11.05
C LYS A 390 -14.51 -14.59 -10.45
N VAL A 391 -15.60 -14.19 -11.10
CA VAL A 391 -16.46 -13.10 -10.60
C VAL A 391 -17.76 -13.68 -10.09
N ASN A 392 -18.03 -13.47 -8.79
CA ASN A 392 -19.25 -13.91 -8.14
C ASN A 392 -20.17 -12.70 -7.92
N GLY A 393 -20.87 -12.20 -8.95
CA GLY A 393 -21.97 -11.25 -8.78
C GLY A 393 -21.59 -9.81 -8.41
N SER A 394 -20.39 -9.33 -8.81
CA SER A 394 -20.02 -7.92 -8.68
C SER A 394 -20.98 -7.03 -9.49
N GLU A 395 -21.49 -5.98 -8.86
CA GLU A 395 -22.31 -4.96 -9.52
C GLU A 395 -21.41 -4.10 -10.41
N ASP A 396 -21.84 -3.87 -11.66
CA ASP A 396 -21.15 -3.03 -12.64
C ASP A 396 -19.69 -3.40 -12.94
N LEU A 397 -19.42 -4.70 -13.15
CA LEU A 397 -18.15 -5.17 -13.69
C LEU A 397 -17.93 -4.66 -15.12
N PHE A 398 -16.84 -3.92 -15.33
CA PHE A 398 -16.30 -3.59 -16.65
C PHE A 398 -15.11 -4.49 -16.98
N THR A 399 -15.15 -5.18 -18.11
CA THR A 399 -14.06 -6.06 -18.56
C THR A 399 -13.74 -5.88 -20.03
N SER A 400 -12.45 -5.76 -20.36
CA SER A 400 -12.06 -5.58 -21.76
C SER A 400 -10.63 -5.97 -22.06
N HIS A 401 -10.41 -6.59 -23.23
CA HIS A 401 -9.10 -6.93 -23.78
C HIS A 401 -8.15 -7.69 -22.81
N ASN A 402 -8.70 -8.47 -21.88
CA ASN A 402 -7.88 -9.36 -21.04
C ASN A 402 -7.46 -10.59 -21.86
N LEU A 403 -6.22 -11.02 -21.67
CA LEU A 403 -5.65 -12.22 -22.27
C LEU A 403 -5.67 -13.37 -21.25
N VAL A 404 -6.12 -14.55 -21.67
CA VAL A 404 -6.07 -15.78 -20.88
C VAL A 404 -5.42 -16.87 -21.73
N ASP A 405 -4.27 -17.38 -21.31
CA ASP A 405 -3.55 -18.47 -21.98
C ASP A 405 -4.26 -19.82 -21.72
N ASN A 406 -5.33 -20.11 -22.45
CA ASN A 406 -6.00 -21.41 -22.43
C ASN A 406 -5.27 -22.44 -23.31
N ILE A 407 -5.24 -23.70 -22.85
CA ILE A 407 -4.77 -24.89 -23.62
C ILE A 407 -5.52 -25.05 -24.97
N ASP A 408 -6.70 -24.44 -25.15
CA ASP A 408 -7.51 -24.52 -26.37
C ASP A 408 -7.69 -23.19 -27.15
N GLY A 409 -6.87 -22.17 -26.87
CA GLY A 409 -6.89 -20.89 -27.60
C GLY A 409 -7.63 -19.76 -26.88
N PHE A 410 -7.17 -18.54 -27.16
CA PHE A 410 -7.58 -17.28 -26.52
C PHE A 410 -9.09 -17.16 -26.32
N GLY A 411 -9.54 -17.31 -25.08
CA GLY A 411 -10.89 -16.94 -24.66
C GLY A 411 -10.83 -15.53 -24.09
N ALA A 412 -11.03 -14.52 -24.94
CA ALA A 412 -11.33 -13.18 -24.45
C ALA A 412 -12.53 -13.26 -23.51
N THR A 413 -12.42 -12.67 -22.31
CA THR A 413 -13.63 -12.32 -21.56
C THR A 413 -14.51 -11.43 -22.45
N ASN A 414 -15.82 -11.37 -22.19
CA ASN A 414 -16.69 -10.37 -22.82
C ASN A 414 -15.94 -9.02 -22.82
N SER A 415 -15.83 -8.39 -24.00
CA SER A 415 -15.10 -7.13 -24.13
C SER A 415 -16.09 -6.01 -24.26
N ASP A 416 -16.12 -5.13 -23.26
CA ASP A 416 -17.01 -3.97 -23.24
C ASP A 416 -16.51 -2.87 -24.18
N LEU A 417 -15.21 -2.84 -24.50
CA LEU A 417 -14.67 -2.00 -25.58
C LEU A 417 -14.65 -2.73 -26.93
N PRO A 418 -14.76 -1.99 -28.05
CA PRO A 418 -14.55 -2.52 -29.40
C PRO A 418 -13.17 -3.18 -29.56
N ALA A 419 -13.07 -4.25 -30.34
CA ALA A 419 -11.82 -5.00 -30.53
C ALA A 419 -10.64 -4.19 -31.12
N ASN A 420 -10.90 -3.01 -31.67
CA ASN A 420 -9.89 -2.08 -32.20
C ASN A 420 -9.61 -0.90 -31.25
N ALA A 421 -10.11 -0.94 -30.02
CA ALA A 421 -9.83 0.09 -29.04
C ALA A 421 -8.32 0.11 -28.72
N SER A 422 -7.71 1.30 -28.79
CA SER A 422 -6.35 1.49 -28.33
C SER A 422 -6.36 1.69 -26.83
N LEU A 423 -5.66 0.82 -26.11
CA LEU A 423 -5.45 0.98 -24.67
C LEU A 423 -4.29 1.94 -24.43
N PRO A 424 -4.39 2.89 -23.47
CA PRO A 424 -3.24 3.69 -23.08
C PRO A 424 -2.11 2.81 -22.55
N ALA A 425 -0.87 3.31 -22.59
CA ALA A 425 0.26 2.57 -22.02
C ALA A 425 0.15 2.44 -20.49
N SER A 426 -0.39 3.47 -19.84
CA SER A 426 -0.54 3.56 -18.39
C SER A 426 -1.74 4.45 -18.04
N LEU A 427 -2.42 4.13 -16.94
CA LEU A 427 -3.41 5.01 -16.28
C LEU A 427 -2.77 5.81 -15.14
N PHE A 428 -1.59 5.38 -14.68
CA PHE A 428 -0.80 6.04 -13.65
C PHE A 428 0.13 7.14 -14.20
N THR A 429 0.84 6.88 -15.30
CA THR A 429 1.93 7.74 -15.81
C THR A 429 1.74 8.11 -17.28
N GLN A 430 2.28 9.26 -17.69
CA GLN A 430 2.18 9.73 -19.09
C GLN A 430 3.26 9.14 -20.01
N GLY A 431 4.30 8.54 -19.44
CA GLY A 431 5.44 7.94 -20.12
C GLY A 431 6.11 6.92 -19.20
N PRO A 432 7.10 6.15 -19.70
CA PRO A 432 7.78 5.16 -18.87
C PRO A 432 8.37 5.84 -17.63
N PRO A 433 8.14 5.29 -16.42
CA PRO A 433 8.76 5.82 -15.20
C PRO A 433 10.29 5.88 -15.30
N GLU A 434 10.92 6.78 -14.56
CA GLU A 434 12.39 6.94 -14.60
C GLU A 434 13.14 5.62 -14.29
N PHE A 435 12.64 4.84 -13.34
CA PHE A 435 13.20 3.54 -12.97
C PHE A 435 13.04 2.45 -14.05
N TRP A 436 12.24 2.69 -15.10
CA TRP A 436 11.99 1.71 -16.15
C TRP A 436 13.23 1.44 -17.02
N GLY A 437 14.05 2.46 -17.21
CA GLY A 437 15.18 2.40 -18.14
C GLY A 437 14.75 2.29 -19.61
N SER A 438 15.72 2.10 -20.51
CA SER A 438 15.49 2.06 -21.96
C SER A 438 15.55 0.66 -22.58
N GLU A 439 15.88 -0.37 -21.79
CA GLU A 439 16.16 -1.72 -22.29
C GLU A 439 14.93 -2.63 -22.32
N LEU A 440 13.88 -2.28 -21.56
CA LEU A 440 12.65 -3.05 -21.45
C LEU A 440 11.53 -2.40 -22.28
N PRO A 441 10.68 -3.20 -22.96
CA PRO A 441 9.49 -2.66 -23.61
C PRO A 441 8.54 -2.05 -22.57
N TRP A 442 7.95 -0.89 -22.89
CA TRP A 442 6.92 -0.25 -22.08
C TRP A 442 5.70 0.09 -22.96
N PRO A 443 4.47 -0.30 -22.56
CA PRO A 443 4.14 -1.10 -21.38
C PRO A 443 4.64 -2.56 -21.48
N ALA A 444 4.88 -3.21 -20.34
CA ALA A 444 5.35 -4.61 -20.31
C ALA A 444 4.27 -5.61 -20.73
N PHE A 445 3.00 -5.33 -20.45
CA PHE A 445 1.92 -6.30 -20.59
C PHE A 445 0.70 -5.70 -21.30
N GLY A 446 -0.04 -6.54 -22.00
CA GLY A 446 -1.32 -6.21 -22.61
C GLY A 446 -1.58 -6.93 -23.94
N PRO A 447 -2.81 -6.82 -24.46
CA PRO A 447 -3.25 -7.41 -25.73
C PRO A 447 -2.47 -6.93 -26.96
N ASP A 448 -1.96 -5.71 -26.88
CA ASP A 448 -1.25 -4.95 -27.90
C ASP A 448 0.29 -5.05 -27.75
N VAL A 449 0.76 -5.72 -26.70
CA VAL A 449 2.19 -5.96 -26.47
C VAL A 449 2.55 -7.35 -27.04
N PRO A 450 3.51 -7.45 -27.98
CA PRO A 450 3.94 -8.73 -28.52
C PRO A 450 4.41 -9.67 -27.42
N ASN A 451 3.94 -10.93 -27.39
CA ASN A 451 4.39 -11.89 -26.39
C ASN A 451 5.88 -12.18 -26.57
N SER A 452 6.70 -11.75 -25.61
CA SER A 452 8.16 -11.87 -25.63
C SER A 452 8.68 -12.21 -24.24
N HIS A 453 9.80 -12.95 -24.19
CA HIS A 453 10.53 -13.20 -22.95
C HIS A 453 11.08 -11.92 -22.31
N ASN A 454 11.18 -10.82 -23.09
CA ASN A 454 11.60 -9.51 -22.62
C ASN A 454 10.46 -8.68 -22.00
N ASN A 455 9.22 -9.18 -22.01
CA ASN A 455 8.09 -8.53 -21.35
C ASN A 455 8.19 -8.77 -19.84
N LYS A 456 9.02 -7.96 -19.19
CA LYS A 456 9.31 -7.96 -17.76
C LYS A 456 9.27 -6.54 -17.24
N ILE A 457 9.08 -6.42 -15.94
CA ILE A 457 9.14 -5.15 -15.21
C ILE A 457 10.51 -5.00 -14.53
N PRO A 458 10.98 -3.77 -14.25
CA PRO A 458 12.28 -3.53 -13.59
C PRO A 458 12.47 -4.31 -12.28
N ALA A 459 11.46 -4.33 -11.40
CA ALA A 459 11.48 -5.13 -10.17
C ALA A 459 11.72 -6.63 -10.42
N GLN A 460 11.16 -7.19 -11.51
CA GLN A 460 11.40 -8.58 -11.89
C GLN A 460 12.84 -8.79 -12.34
N ILE A 461 13.40 -7.88 -13.14
CA ILE A 461 14.80 -7.95 -13.56
C ILE A 461 15.74 -7.88 -12.36
N ARG A 462 15.52 -6.94 -11.43
CA ARG A 462 16.31 -6.84 -10.19
C ARG A 462 16.26 -8.14 -9.40
N PHE A 463 15.08 -8.75 -9.26
CA PHE A 463 14.97 -10.03 -8.58
C PHE A 463 15.80 -11.14 -9.24
N GLU A 464 15.67 -11.28 -10.56
CA GLU A 464 16.36 -12.31 -11.34
C GLU A 464 17.89 -12.10 -11.40
N SER A 465 18.37 -10.85 -11.32
CA SER A 465 19.82 -10.57 -11.34
C SER A 465 20.51 -10.74 -9.99
N GLU A 466 19.79 -10.54 -8.88
CA GLU A 466 20.38 -10.49 -7.54
C GLU A 466 20.07 -11.74 -6.70
N PHE A 467 18.97 -12.45 -6.97
CA PHE A 467 18.43 -13.45 -6.04
C PHE A 467 18.04 -14.81 -6.66
N GLN A 468 18.26 -15.03 -7.97
CA GLN A 468 18.28 -16.37 -8.59
C GLN A 468 19.68 -16.97 -8.52
#